data_AF-A0A1H5XX78-F1
#
_entry.id   AF-A0A1H5XX78-F1
#
_cell.length_a   1.000
_cell.length_b   1.000
_cell.length_c   1.000
_cell.angle_alpha   90.00
_cell.angle_beta   90.00
_cell.angle_gamma   90.00
#
_symmetry.space_group_name_H-M   'P 1'
#
loop_
_entity.id
_entity.type
_entity.pdbx_description
1 polymer ?
#
loop_
_entity_poly.entity_id
_entity_poly.type
_entity_poly.pdbx_seq_one_letter_code
_entity_poly.pdbx_strand_id
1 'polypeptide(L)' 'MDALNTQPNLFEPGKRYFRAFSPGDDFYEALIETHRDLGDEQSAMVNARLILLLANHIGDISVLREALRIAREGV' A
#
# COMPACT_ATOMS: atom_id res chain seq x y z
N MET A 1 20.73 3.81 -7.50
CA MET A 1 19.58 3.27 -8.25
C MET A 1 18.52 3.04 -7.21
N ASP A 2 17.39 3.72 -7.34
CA ASP A 2 16.30 3.62 -6.37
C ASP A 2 15.60 2.29 -6.62
N ALA A 3 15.46 1.48 -5.56
CA ALA A 3 14.83 0.17 -5.64
C ALA A 3 13.31 0.29 -5.57
N LEU A 4 12.81 1.31 -4.87
CA LEU A 4 11.39 1.59 -4.69
C LEU A 4 10.79 2.42 -5.85
N ASN A 5 9.67 1.97 -6.41
CA ASN A 5 8.87 2.78 -7.34
C ASN A 5 7.93 3.72 -6.55
N THR A 6 8.08 5.03 -6.75
CA THR A 6 7.24 6.08 -6.12
C THR A 6 6.21 6.67 -7.08
N GLN A 7 6.15 6.22 -8.34
CA GLN A 7 5.17 6.63 -9.32
C GLN A 7 3.88 5.81 -9.19
N PRO A 8 2.72 6.32 -9.64
CA PRO A 8 1.47 5.56 -9.68
C PRO A 8 1.64 4.24 -10.44
N ASN A 9 1.42 3.11 -9.77
CA ASN A 9 1.67 1.77 -10.30
C ASN A 9 0.62 0.74 -9.88
N LEU A 10 -0.59 1.18 -9.52
CA LEU A 10 -1.71 0.28 -9.23
C LEU A 10 -2.42 -0.09 -10.53
N PHE A 11 -2.58 -1.39 -10.77
CA PHE A 11 -3.29 -1.93 -11.94
C PHE A 11 -3.80 -3.34 -11.65
N GLU A 12 -4.80 -3.77 -12.41
CA GLU A 12 -5.27 -5.16 -12.44
C GLU A 12 -4.91 -5.77 -13.80
N PRO A 13 -4.19 -6.91 -13.83
CA PRO A 13 -3.82 -7.56 -15.09
C PRO A 13 -5.05 -7.82 -15.98
N GLY A 14 -5.03 -7.33 -17.21
CA GLY A 14 -6.12 -7.49 -18.17
C GLY A 14 -7.30 -6.52 -18.03
N LYS A 15 -7.34 -5.68 -16.98
CA LYS A 15 -8.35 -4.63 -16.85
C LYS A 15 -7.84 -3.32 -17.45
N ARG A 16 -8.62 -2.74 -18.37
CA ARG A 16 -8.34 -1.42 -18.94
C ARG A 16 -9.14 -0.37 -18.19
N TYR A 17 -8.43 0.52 -17.49
CA TYR A 17 -9.03 1.67 -16.84
C TYR A 17 -9.14 2.84 -17.81
N PHE A 18 -10.31 3.49 -17.85
CA PHE A 18 -10.55 4.66 -18.70
C PHE A 18 -10.05 5.97 -18.07
N ARG A 19 -9.82 5.98 -16.75
CA ARG A 19 -9.19 7.08 -16.00
C ARG A 19 -7.95 6.54 -15.30
N ALA A 20 -6.85 7.32 -15.34
CA ALA A 20 -5.55 6.89 -14.86
C ALA A 20 -5.49 6.58 -13.34
N PHE A 21 -6.40 7.16 -12.54
CA PHE A 21 -6.37 7.03 -11.08
C PHE A 21 -7.39 6.04 -10.51
N SER A 22 -8.28 5.49 -11.35
CA SER A 22 -9.32 4.54 -10.91
C SER A 22 -8.80 3.30 -10.18
N PRO A 23 -7.68 2.65 -10.55
CA PRO A 23 -7.17 1.52 -9.76
C PRO A 23 -6.75 1.92 -8.34
N GLY A 24 -6.25 3.15 -8.18
CA GLY A 24 -5.87 3.68 -6.87
C GLY A 24 -7.09 3.99 -6.02
N ASP A 25 -8.11 4.58 -6.63
CA ASP A 25 -9.40 4.84 -5.96
C ASP A 25 -10.07 3.52 -5.51
N ASP A 26 -10.12 2.51 -6.39
CA ASP A 26 -10.68 1.18 -6.09
C ASP A 26 -9.96 0.53 -4.89
N PHE A 27 -8.62 0.58 -4.87
CA PHE A 27 -7.84 0.03 -3.75
C PHE A 27 -8.04 0.84 -2.46
N TYR A 28 -8.08 2.17 -2.55
CA TYR A 28 -8.29 3.04 -1.40
C TYR A 28 -9.68 2.81 -0.79
N GLU A 29 -10.73 2.66 -1.61
CA GLU A 29 -12.06 2.28 -1.14
C GLU A 29 -12.01 0.94 -0.38
N ALA A 30 -11.41 -0.10 -0.95
CA ALA A 30 -11.28 -1.41 -0.30
C ALA A 30 -10.51 -1.33 1.04
N LEU A 31 -9.50 -0.46 1.13
CA LEU A 31 -8.77 -0.22 2.37
C LEU A 31 -9.69 0.41 3.42
N ILE A 32 -10.43 1.48 3.09
CA ILE A 32 -11.38 2.12 4.00
C ILE A 32 -12.46 1.14 4.47
N GLU A 33 -13.02 0.35 3.56
CA GLU A 33 -13.98 -0.71 3.88
C GLU A 33 -13.42 -1.72 4.89
N THR A 34 -12.14 -2.09 4.77
CA THR A 34 -11.48 -3.02 5.71
C THR A 34 -11.40 -2.47 7.13
N HIS A 35 -11.37 -1.15 7.29
CA HIS A 35 -11.35 -0.48 8.59
C HIS A 35 -12.73 -0.15 9.16
N ARG A 36 -13.81 -0.40 8.41
CA ARG A 36 -15.17 -0.11 8.86
C ARG A 36 -15.48 -0.88 10.14
N ASP A 37 -16.16 -0.21 11.06
CA ASP A 37 -16.60 -0.73 12.37
C ASP A 37 -15.47 -1.15 13.33
N LEU A 38 -14.21 -0.83 13.01
CA LEU A 38 -13.06 -1.08 13.90
C LEU A 38 -12.75 0.14 14.78
N GLY A 39 -12.41 -0.11 16.04
CA GLY A 39 -11.80 0.90 16.90
C GLY A 39 -10.33 1.17 16.53
N ASP A 40 -9.76 2.25 17.06
CA ASP A 40 -8.41 2.70 16.71
C ASP A 40 -7.33 1.61 16.89
N GLU A 41 -7.38 0.85 18.00
CA GLU A 41 -6.42 -0.22 18.27
C GLU A 41 -6.54 -1.37 17.26
N GLN A 42 -7.77 -1.76 16.91
CA GLN A 42 -8.03 -2.80 15.92
C GLN A 42 -7.59 -2.36 14.52
N SER A 43 -7.86 -1.10 14.18
CA SER A 43 -7.42 -0.45 12.95
C SER A 43 -5.88 -0.44 12.84
N ALA A 44 -5.18 -0.10 13.92
CA ALA A 44 -3.72 -0.16 13.99
C ALA A 44 -3.19 -1.59 13.82
N MET A 45 -3.86 -2.58 14.42
CA MET A 45 -3.50 -3.99 14.25
C MET A 45 -3.69 -4.48 12.82
N VAL A 46 -4.77 -4.06 12.13
CA VAL A 46 -4.98 -4.33 10.70
C VAL A 46 -3.83 -3.75 9.87
N ASN A 47 -3.45 -2.50 10.10
CA ASN A 47 -2.35 -1.85 9.39
C ASN A 47 -1.02 -2.57 9.61
N ALA A 48 -0.69 -2.94 10.85
CA ALA A 48 0.53 -3.69 11.15
C ALA A 48 0.57 -5.04 10.42
N ARG A 49 -0.55 -5.78 10.41
CA ARG A 49 -0.67 -7.06 9.69
C ARG A 49 -0.54 -6.87 8.18
N LEU A 50 -1.22 -5.87 7.62
CA LEU A 50 -1.15 -5.56 6.19
C LEU A 50 0.28 -5.21 5.75
N ILE A 51 0.99 -4.38 6.52
CA ILE A 51 2.40 -4.04 6.26
C ILE A 51 3.27 -5.31 6.20
N LEU A 52 3.11 -6.23 7.15
CA LEU A 52 3.89 -7.47 7.18
C LEU A 52 3.57 -8.39 5.99
N LEU A 53 2.29 -8.50 5.61
CA LEU A 53 1.86 -9.29 4.46
C LEU A 53 2.44 -8.73 3.15
N LEU A 54 2.35 -7.42 2.95
CA LEU A 54 2.90 -6.74 1.78
C LEU A 54 4.43 -6.82 1.75
N ALA A 55 5.10 -6.67 2.90
CA ALA A 55 6.55 -6.82 2.99
C ALA A 55 7.01 -8.22 2.57
N ASN A 56 6.29 -9.27 3.01
CA ASN A 56 6.55 -10.64 2.58
C ASN A 56 6.28 -10.83 1.07
N HIS A 57 5.24 -10.21 0.52
CA HIS A 57 4.94 -10.28 -0.91
C HIS A 57 6.01 -9.59 -1.78
N ILE A 58 6.52 -8.44 -1.32
CA ILE A 58 7.59 -7.68 -2.00
C ILE A 58 8.92 -8.46 -1.96
N GLY A 59 9.29 -9.02 -0.81
CA GLY A 59 10.45 -9.90 -0.63
C GLY A 59 11.85 -9.24 -0.74
N ASP A 60 11.96 -8.09 -1.41
CA ASP A 60 13.21 -7.35 -1.56
C ASP A 60 13.47 -6.42 -0.36
N ILE A 61 14.47 -6.76 0.45
CA ILE A 61 14.88 -5.99 1.63
C ILE A 61 15.35 -4.56 1.28
N SER A 62 15.92 -4.34 0.11
CA SER A 62 16.38 -3.00 -0.31
C SER A 62 15.20 -2.06 -0.53
N VAL A 63 14.16 -2.53 -1.22
CA VAL A 63 12.88 -1.82 -1.42
C VAL A 63 12.24 -1.48 -0.08
N LEU A 64 12.18 -2.45 0.85
CA LEU A 64 11.57 -2.25 2.17
C LEU A 64 12.33 -1.22 3.01
N ARG A 65 13.67 -1.26 3.01
CA ARG A 65 14.50 -0.28 3.74
C ARG A 65 14.34 1.12 3.19
N GLU A 66 14.28 1.25 1.87
CA GLU A 66 14.05 2.54 1.21
C GLU A 66 12.65 3.10 1.53
N ALA A 67 11.62 2.25 1.48
CA ALA A 67 10.27 2.63 1.86
C ALA A 67 10.19 3.13 3.32
N LEU A 68 10.83 2.44 4.27
CA LEU A 68 10.87 2.86 5.68
C LEU A 68 11.57 4.20 5.86
N ARG A 69 12.68 4.44 5.14
CA ARG A 69 13.39 5.73 5.18
C ARG A 69 12.47 6.86 4.70
N ILE A 70 11.86 6.71 3.54
CA ILE A 70 10.97 7.72 2.94
C ILE A 70 9.74 7.97 3.83
N ALA A 71 9.12 6.91 4.35
CA ALA A 71 7.97 7.04 5.24
C ALA A 71 8.30 7.83 6.52
N ARG A 72 9.53 7.69 7.05
CA ARG A 72 9.98 8.42 8.24
C ARG A 72 10.29 9.89 7.96
N GLU A 73 10.69 10.24 6.74
CA GLU A 73 10.95 11.64 6.35
C GLU A 73 9.67 12.47 6.24
N GLY A 74 8.51 11.82 6.05
CA GLY A 74 7.20 12.45 5.89
C GLY A 74 6.43 12.71 7.20
N VAL A 75 7.05 12.52 8.37
CA VAL A 75 6.45 12.70 9.70
C VAL A 75 7.29 13.67 10.52
#